data_AF-A0A1H8XXY3-F1
#
_entry.id   AF-A0A1H8XXY3-F1
#
_cell.length_a   1.000
_cell.length_b   1.000
_cell.length_c   1.000
_cell.angle_alpha   90.00
_cell.angle_beta   90.00
_cell.angle_gamma   90.00
#
_symmetry.space_group_name_H-M   'P 1'
#
loop_
_entity.id
_entity.type
_entity.pdbx_description
1 polymer ?
#
loop_
_entity_poly.entity_id
_entity_poly.type
_entity_poly.pdbx_seq_one_letter_code
_entity_poly.pdbx_strand_id
1 'polypeptide(L)'
;METTMSTRVQWTTKPTTEKNTQSLTYKWNTFVNSQADSKTLWFLVSLVFQGVFFLPVPAILLYYFNAPILVLVVTLTLFFANIIAGMGGAGIKTLLTLFAASIALHALMLIVFTI
;
A
#
# COMPACT_ATOMS: atom_id res chain seq x y z
N MET A 1 -44.39 -52.17 6.61
CA MET A 1 -42.92 -52.29 6.51
C MET A 1 -42.41 -50.92 6.09
N GLU A 2 -42.01 -50.09 7.05
CA GLU A 2 -41.49 -48.74 6.76
C GLU A 2 -40.00 -48.83 6.43
N THR A 3 -39.63 -48.40 5.24
CA THR A 3 -38.24 -48.36 4.78
C THR A 3 -37.67 -46.98 5.10
N THR A 4 -36.86 -46.87 6.15
CA THR A 4 -36.18 -45.62 6.50
C THR A 4 -34.97 -45.44 5.58
N MET A 5 -35.06 -44.48 4.65
CA MET A 5 -33.92 -44.10 3.80
C MET A 5 -32.94 -43.24 4.62
N SER A 6 -31.82 -43.82 5.02
CA SER A 6 -30.72 -43.11 5.67
C SER A 6 -29.91 -42.33 4.62
N THR A 7 -30.24 -41.05 4.45
CA THR A 7 -29.46 -40.12 3.61
C THR A 7 -28.14 -39.80 4.33
N ARG A 8 -27.02 -40.31 3.80
CA ARG A 8 -25.69 -39.91 4.26
C ARG A 8 -25.37 -38.50 3.78
N VAL A 9 -25.29 -37.55 4.70
CA VAL A 9 -24.77 -36.20 4.43
C VAL A 9 -23.26 -36.30 4.23
N GLN A 10 -22.78 -36.21 2.99
CA GLN A 10 -21.35 -36.02 2.71
C GLN A 10 -21.00 -34.54 2.94
N TRP A 11 -20.29 -34.28 4.03
CA TRP A 11 -19.64 -32.99 4.24
C TRP A 11 -18.44 -32.88 3.30
N THR A 12 -18.61 -32.15 2.18
CA THR A 12 -17.46 -31.69 1.41
C THR A 12 -16.73 -30.65 2.24
N THR A 13 -15.71 -31.07 2.98
CA THR A 13 -14.72 -30.15 3.55
C THR A 13 -14.13 -29.36 2.37
N LYS A 14 -14.45 -28.07 2.32
CA LYS A 14 -13.84 -27.14 1.37
C LYS A 14 -12.33 -27.34 1.51
N PRO A 15 -11.58 -27.68 0.44
CA PRO A 15 -10.15 -27.87 0.57
C PRO A 15 -9.58 -26.58 1.14
N THR A 16 -9.07 -26.65 2.36
CA THR A 16 -8.34 -25.54 2.99
C THR A 16 -7.09 -25.39 2.16
N THR A 17 -7.11 -24.49 1.19
CA THR A 17 -5.89 -24.03 0.53
C THR A 17 -4.97 -23.58 1.64
N GLU A 18 -3.88 -24.32 1.89
CA GLU A 18 -2.84 -23.89 2.81
C GLU A 18 -2.44 -22.48 2.38
N LYS A 19 -2.80 -21.48 3.19
CA LYS A 19 -2.34 -20.13 2.96
C LYS A 19 -0.83 -20.19 3.11
N ASN A 20 -0.10 -19.95 2.03
CA ASN A 20 1.35 -19.85 2.07
C ASN A 20 1.73 -18.65 2.96
N THR A 21 1.92 -18.94 4.24
CA THR A 21 2.25 -17.98 5.30
C THR A 21 3.65 -17.38 5.10
N GLN A 22 4.48 -18.00 4.26
CA GLN A 22 5.80 -17.51 3.90
C GLN A 22 5.78 -16.49 2.75
N SER A 23 4.67 -16.35 2.02
CA SER A 23 4.58 -15.39 0.92
C SER A 23 4.68 -13.92 1.40
N LEU A 24 5.45 -13.11 0.68
CA LEU A 24 5.63 -11.68 0.97
C LEU A 24 4.29 -10.92 0.97
N THR A 25 3.39 -11.28 0.06
CA THR A 25 2.05 -10.69 -0.02
C THR A 25 1.19 -11.03 1.21
N TYR A 26 1.28 -12.25 1.73
CA TYR A 26 0.61 -12.63 2.98
C TYR A 26 1.15 -11.85 4.17
N LYS A 27 2.48 -11.71 4.28
CA LYS A 27 3.13 -10.93 5.35
C LYS A 27 2.72 -9.45 5.29
N TRP A 28 2.76 -8.85 4.10
CA TRP A 28 2.32 -7.47 3.90
C TRP A 28 0.85 -7.27 4.27
N ASN A 29 -0.06 -8.12 3.77
CA ASN A 29 -1.48 -8.01 4.10
C ASN A 29 -1.74 -8.19 5.60
N THR A 30 -1.03 -9.11 6.25
CA THR A 30 -1.16 -9.34 7.69
C THR A 30 -0.71 -8.12 8.50
N PHE A 31 0.41 -7.50 8.11
CA PHE A 31 0.89 -6.25 8.72
C PHE A 31 -0.11 -5.11 8.50
N VAL A 32 -0.52 -4.85 7.26
CA VAL A 32 -1.47 -3.78 6.93
C VAL A 32 -2.78 -3.94 7.70
N ASN A 33 -3.29 -5.17 7.80
CA ASN A 33 -4.53 -5.44 8.53
C ASN A 33 -4.37 -5.20 10.03
N SER A 34 -3.19 -5.43 10.62
CA SER A 34 -2.94 -5.11 12.04
C SER A 34 -2.89 -3.60 12.31
N GLN A 35 -2.77 -2.77 11.26
CA GLN A 35 -2.75 -1.31 11.37
C GLN A 35 -4.12 -0.65 11.17
N ALA A 36 -5.20 -1.43 10.98
CA ALA A 36 -6.51 -0.91 10.61
C ALA A 36 -7.06 0.12 11.61
N ASP A 37 -6.91 -0.12 12.91
CA ASP A 37 -7.40 0.77 13.97
C ASP A 37 -6.64 2.10 14.01
N SER A 38 -5.39 2.10 13.53
CA SER A 38 -4.50 3.26 13.50
C SER A 38 -4.53 4.01 12.17
N LYS A 39 -5.59 3.87 11.36
CA LYS A 39 -5.68 4.47 10.01
C LYS A 39 -5.44 5.98 10.03
N THR A 40 -6.06 6.71 10.95
CA THR A 40 -5.92 8.17 11.05
C THR A 40 -4.49 8.58 11.37
N LEU A 41 -3.81 7.83 12.26
CA LEU A 41 -2.40 8.07 12.58
C LEU A 41 -1.54 7.87 11.33
N TRP A 42 -1.74 6.78 10.60
CA TRP A 42 -1.01 6.50 9.36
C TRP A 42 -1.24 7.58 8.29
N PHE A 43 -2.45 8.14 8.22
CA PHE A 43 -2.73 9.26 7.32
C PHE A 43 -1.91 10.49 7.71
N LEU A 44 -1.89 10.87 8.98
CA LEU A 44 -1.08 12.00 9.47
C LEU A 44 0.42 11.77 9.26
N VAL A 45 0.92 10.57 9.54
CA VAL A 45 2.31 10.19 9.27
C VAL A 45 2.61 10.35 7.79
N SER A 46 1.74 9.84 6.90
CA SER A 46 1.94 9.95 5.46
C SER A 46 1.96 11.41 4.98
N LEU A 47 1.07 12.25 5.51
CA LEU A 47 1.00 13.67 5.19
C LEU A 47 2.27 14.42 5.57
N VAL A 48 2.70 14.27 6.83
CA VAL A 48 3.89 14.95 7.34
C VAL A 48 5.13 14.45 6.59
N PHE A 49 5.26 13.13 6.43
CA PHE A 49 6.43 12.56 5.80
C PHE A 49 6.54 12.97 4.33
N GLN A 50 5.46 12.86 3.55
CA GLN A 50 5.48 13.27 2.15
C GLN A 50 5.63 14.79 2.00
N GLY A 51 4.98 15.59 2.86
CA GLY A 51 5.07 17.04 2.83
C GLY A 51 6.48 17.56 3.14
N VAL A 52 7.15 16.98 4.13
CA VAL A 52 8.47 17.43 4.57
C VAL A 52 9.60 16.82 3.74
N PHE A 53 9.58 15.50 3.49
CA PHE A 53 10.69 14.82 2.87
C PHE A 53 10.58 14.72 1.34
N PHE A 54 9.37 14.62 0.78
CA PHE A 54 9.22 14.35 -0.65
C PHE A 54 9.01 15.59 -1.49
N LEU A 55 8.32 16.62 -1.00
CA LEU A 55 8.15 17.87 -1.75
C LEU A 55 9.49 18.57 -2.09
N PRO A 56 10.54 18.53 -1.25
CA PRO A 56 11.84 19.08 -1.63
C PRO A 56 12.61 18.27 -2.66
N VAL A 57 12.32 16.96 -2.82
CA VAL A 57 13.08 16.05 -3.69
C VAL A 57 13.06 16.52 -5.15
N PRO A 58 11.90 16.83 -5.78
CA PRO A 58 11.88 17.39 -7.12
C PRO A 58 12.67 18.68 -7.25
N ALA A 59 12.62 19.58 -6.27
CA ALA A 59 13.36 20.84 -6.32
C ALA A 59 14.88 20.59 -6.40
N ILE A 60 15.38 19.66 -5.57
CA ILE A 60 16.79 19.26 -5.58
C ILE A 60 17.15 18.61 -6.92
N LEU A 61 16.36 17.65 -7.39
CA LEU A 61 16.65 16.90 -8.62
C LEU A 61 16.57 17.77 -9.88
N LEU A 62 15.59 18.67 -9.96
CA LEU A 62 15.46 19.61 -11.08
C LEU A 62 16.61 20.61 -11.12
N TYR A 63 16.95 21.21 -9.98
CA TYR A 63 17.91 22.30 -9.94
C TYR A 63 19.37 21.83 -10.01
N TYR A 64 19.71 20.76 -9.31
CA TYR A 64 21.10 20.30 -9.19
C TYR A 64 21.47 19.18 -10.17
N PHE A 65 20.50 18.36 -10.58
CA PHE A 65 20.75 17.15 -11.39
C PHE A 65 20.12 17.22 -12.78
N ASN A 66 19.55 18.37 -13.18
CA ASN A 66 18.87 18.56 -14.46
C ASN A 66 17.81 17.47 -14.75
N ALA A 67 17.18 16.94 -13.70
CA ALA A 67 16.16 15.91 -13.85
C ALA A 67 14.97 16.46 -14.66
N PRO A 68 14.22 15.62 -15.39
CA PRO A 68 13.07 16.07 -16.15
C PRO A 68 11.92 16.51 -15.22
N ILE A 69 11.10 17.44 -15.70
CA ILE A 69 9.90 17.93 -14.99
C ILE A 69 8.92 16.82 -14.57
N LEU A 70 9.02 15.66 -15.23
CA LEU A 70 8.24 14.47 -14.90
C LEU A 70 8.40 14.03 -13.44
N VAL A 71 9.57 14.26 -12.83
CA VAL A 71 9.80 13.97 -11.40
C VAL A 71 8.81 14.73 -10.51
N LEU A 72 8.59 16.02 -10.80
CA LEU A 72 7.62 16.85 -10.08
C LEU A 72 6.20 16.31 -10.25
N VAL A 73 5.81 15.98 -11.49
CA VAL A 73 4.48 15.45 -11.80
C VAL A 73 4.21 14.17 -11.02
N VAL A 74 5.19 13.26 -10.97
CA VAL A 74 5.04 11.99 -10.24
C VAL A 74 4.95 12.24 -8.73
N THR A 75 5.80 13.10 -8.15
CA THR A 75 5.74 13.44 -6.72
C THR A 75 4.40 14.04 -6.33
N LEU A 76 3.89 15.02 -7.09
CA LEU A 76 2.58 15.64 -6.81
C LEU A 76 1.45 14.64 -6.96
N THR A 77 1.49 13.79 -7.99
CA THR A 77 0.47 12.73 -8.19
C THR A 77 0.43 11.79 -7.00
N LEU A 78 1.59 11.32 -6.51
CA LEU A 78 1.68 10.43 -5.35
C LEU A 78 1.22 11.12 -4.06
N PHE A 79 1.58 12.39 -3.87
CA PHE A 79 1.15 13.17 -2.71
C PHE A 79 -0.38 13.32 -2.68
N PHE A 80 -0.97 13.82 -3.76
CA PHE A 80 -2.42 14.00 -3.82
C PHE A 80 -3.18 12.68 -3.82
N ALA A 81 -2.67 11.62 -4.44
CA ALA A 81 -3.29 10.29 -4.37
C ALA A 81 -3.37 9.79 -2.93
N ASN A 82 -2.34 10.04 -2.10
CA ASN A 82 -2.34 9.64 -0.70
C ASN A 82 -3.32 10.50 0.14
N ILE A 83 -3.40 11.81 -0.14
CA ILE A 83 -4.40 12.70 0.46
C ILE A 83 -5.82 12.21 0.15
N ILE A 84 -6.10 11.93 -1.13
CA ILE A 84 -7.40 11.46 -1.60
C ILE A 84 -7.73 10.10 -0.97
N ALA A 85 -6.77 9.18 -0.87
CA ALA A 85 -6.99 7.89 -0.21
C ALA A 85 -7.27 8.05 1.31
N GLY A 86 -6.55 8.94 1.99
CA GLY A 86 -6.74 9.21 3.41
C GLY A 86 -8.07 9.89 3.74
N MET A 87 -8.41 10.95 3.01
CA MET A 87 -9.63 11.74 3.25
C MET A 87 -10.87 11.13 2.58
N GLY A 88 -10.71 10.48 1.43
CA GLY A 88 -11.80 9.91 0.62
C GLY A 88 -12.31 8.55 1.10
N GLY A 89 -12.00 8.16 2.34
CA GLY A 89 -12.55 6.94 2.94
C GLY A 89 -11.94 5.63 2.44
N ALA A 90 -10.85 5.65 1.66
CA ALA A 90 -10.20 4.41 1.22
C ALA A 90 -9.70 3.56 2.41
N GLY A 91 -9.62 2.24 2.26
CA GLY A 91 -9.16 1.35 3.33
C GLY A 91 -7.69 1.59 3.70
N ILE A 92 -7.29 1.14 4.89
CA ILE A 92 -5.90 1.22 5.40
C ILE A 92 -4.88 0.61 4.42
N LYS A 93 -5.30 -0.45 3.71
CA LYS A 93 -4.48 -1.11 2.69
C LYS A 93 -4.10 -0.18 1.55
N THR A 94 -5.04 0.62 1.04
CA THR A 94 -4.77 1.56 -0.03
C THR A 94 -3.83 2.67 0.45
N LEU A 95 -4.10 3.23 1.63
CA LEU A 95 -3.28 4.28 2.24
C LEU A 95 -1.82 3.82 2.43
N LEU A 96 -1.59 2.70 3.13
CA LEU A 96 -0.25 2.18 3.39
C LEU A 96 0.47 1.74 2.12
N THR A 97 -0.25 1.17 1.15
CA THR A 97 0.35 0.74 -0.11
C THR A 97 0.77 1.94 -0.96
N LEU A 98 -0.05 2.99 -1.04
CA LEU A 98 0.32 4.24 -1.72
C LEU A 98 1.49 4.93 -1.02
N PHE A 99 1.49 4.96 0.30
CA PHE A 99 2.59 5.54 1.06
C PHE A 99 3.91 4.77 0.84
N ALA A 100 3.87 3.44 0.93
CA ALA A 100 5.04 2.60 0.68
C ALA A 100 5.53 2.70 -0.77
N ALA A 101 4.62 2.70 -1.75
CA ALA A 101 4.97 2.92 -3.16
C ALA A 101 5.59 4.30 -3.37
N SER A 102 5.09 5.32 -2.69
CA SER A 102 5.67 6.66 -2.72
C SER A 102 7.09 6.68 -2.19
N ILE A 103 7.37 6.03 -1.05
CA ILE A 103 8.73 5.90 -0.51
C ILE A 103 9.66 5.23 -1.53
N ALA A 104 9.23 4.09 -2.09
CA ALA A 104 10.04 3.34 -3.05
C ALA A 104 10.34 4.15 -4.33
N LEU A 105 9.36 4.88 -4.85
CA LEU A 105 9.55 5.71 -6.04
C LEU A 105 10.47 6.90 -5.79
N HIS A 106 10.36 7.59 -4.66
CA HIS A 106 11.28 8.69 -4.34
C HIS A 106 12.71 8.19 -4.12
N ALA A 107 12.88 7.03 -3.46
CA ALA A 107 14.19 6.39 -3.33
C ALA A 107 14.77 6.03 -4.70
N LEU A 108 13.96 5.46 -5.60
CA LEU A 108 14.36 5.15 -6.98
C LEU A 108 14.76 6.41 -7.75
N MET A 109 13.99 7.50 -7.66
CA MET A 109 14.32 8.77 -8.31
C MET A 109 15.68 9.30 -7.83
N LEU A 110 15.94 9.28 -6.53
CA LEU A 110 17.23 9.70 -6.00
C LEU A 110 18.35 8.83 -6.57
N ILE A 111 18.21 7.50 -6.55
CA ILE A 111 19.23 6.59 -7.12
C ILE A 111 19.49 6.88 -8.60
N VAL A 112 18.45 7.03 -9.41
CA VAL A 112 18.56 7.18 -10.87
C VAL A 112 19.16 8.54 -11.28
N PHE A 113 18.89 9.60 -10.52
CA PHE A 113 19.33 10.96 -10.90
C PHE A 113 20.59 11.43 -10.18
N THR A 114 20.98 10.79 -9.08
CA THR A 114 22.19 11.17 -8.31
C THR A 114 23.40 10.29 -8.56
N ILE A 115 23.21 9.08 -9.08
CA ILE A 115 24.28 8.13 -9.46
C ILE A 115 24.46 8.18 -10.98
#